data_AF-A0A533UR56-F1
#
_entry.id   AF-A0A533UR56-F1
#
_cell.length_a   1.000
_cell.length_b   1.000
_cell.length_c   1.000
_cell.angle_alpha   90.00
_cell.angle_beta   90.00
_cell.angle_gamma   90.00
#
_symmetry.space_group_name_H-M   'P 1'
#
loop_
_entity.id
_entity.type
_entity.pdbx_description
1 polymer ?
#
loop_
_entity_poly.entity_id
_entity_poly.type
_entity_poly.pdbx_seq_one_letter_code
_entity_poly.pdbx_strand_id
1 'polypeptide(L)'
;MEKFLFRIAKKWIAGDTMAEALKSAIQANKNGMGAIINRLGEHSTSKAQVDKTVLEYLTLVSKLSKYKVSGGISVKPTQVGLARGFGECLNNFGIIAEEASQYNSFVWIDMESSEYTDDTIKVYLSLFEKYERLALAIQANLKRTESDLETLLDKGAKIRLVKGAYRENKSTAYKTRHEVDENYKKLTQMLFIKGNEFGIATHDAKLIDLAINLSEIHQKKFEFQMLKGIRDELKPVLIKSGFSVSEYIPYGTNWLPYSIRRLKERKRNILLLGSSFLHSHRV
;
A
#
# COMPACT_ATOMS: atom_id res chain seq x y z
N MET A 1 -22.81 -15.24 -10.52
CA MET A 1 -21.81 -14.26 -10.97
C MET A 1 -20.85 -13.86 -9.84
N GLU A 2 -21.38 -13.49 -8.66
CA GLU A 2 -20.59 -13.04 -7.51
C GLU A 2 -19.61 -14.08 -6.95
N LYS A 3 -20.03 -15.34 -6.76
CA LYS A 3 -19.13 -16.45 -6.35
C LYS A 3 -17.95 -16.68 -7.33
N PHE A 4 -18.18 -16.47 -8.63
CA PHE A 4 -17.14 -16.62 -9.66
C PHE A 4 -16.18 -15.42 -9.65
N LEU A 5 -16.70 -14.20 -9.54
CA LEU A 5 -15.91 -12.98 -9.37
C LEU A 5 -15.08 -13.02 -8.08
N PHE A 6 -15.64 -13.54 -6.99
CA PHE A 6 -14.94 -13.74 -5.73
C PHE A 6 -13.79 -14.75 -5.88
N ARG A 7 -13.99 -15.85 -6.62
CA ARG A 7 -12.90 -16.83 -6.89
C ARG A 7 -11.73 -16.21 -7.65
N ILE A 8 -12.01 -15.24 -8.53
CA ILE A 8 -10.96 -14.45 -9.21
C ILE A 8 -10.35 -13.44 -8.24
N ALA A 9 -11.17 -12.76 -7.44
CA ALA A 9 -10.74 -11.77 -6.45
C ALA A 9 -9.86 -12.36 -5.35
N LYS A 10 -10.08 -13.61 -4.91
CA LYS A 10 -9.23 -14.35 -3.95
C LYS A 10 -7.77 -14.46 -4.37
N LYS A 11 -7.44 -14.21 -5.64
CA LYS A 11 -6.05 -14.06 -6.06
C LYS A 11 -5.42 -12.79 -5.49
N TRP A 12 -6.18 -11.71 -5.34
CA TRP A 12 -5.70 -10.37 -4.97
C TRP A 12 -6.11 -9.91 -3.57
N ILE A 13 -6.99 -10.64 -2.89
CA ILE A 13 -7.40 -10.41 -1.50
C ILE A 13 -7.20 -11.68 -0.69
N ALA A 14 -6.94 -11.56 0.61
CA ALA A 14 -6.81 -12.71 1.49
C ALA A 14 -8.15 -13.41 1.77
N GLY A 15 -9.24 -12.64 1.80
CA GLY A 15 -10.58 -13.09 2.18
C GLY A 15 -11.38 -11.94 2.79
N ASP A 16 -12.52 -12.27 3.37
CA ASP A 16 -13.43 -11.28 3.96
C ASP A 16 -13.15 -11.04 5.44
N THR A 17 -12.36 -11.91 6.07
CA THR A 17 -12.12 -11.89 7.52
C THR A 17 -10.67 -11.59 7.88
N MET A 18 -10.48 -11.02 9.07
CA MET A 18 -9.15 -10.82 9.66
C MET A 18 -8.38 -12.13 9.81
N ALA A 19 -9.07 -13.24 10.13
CA ALA A 19 -8.44 -14.55 10.28
C ALA A 19 -7.81 -15.04 8.97
N GLU A 20 -8.48 -14.83 7.83
CA GLU A 20 -7.93 -15.14 6.50
C GLU A 20 -6.74 -14.24 6.15
N ALA A 21 -6.80 -12.96 6.53
CA ALA A 21 -5.68 -12.02 6.37
C ALA A 21 -4.45 -12.48 7.15
N LEU A 22 -4.62 -12.85 8.42
CA LEU A 22 -3.56 -13.37 9.28
C LEU A 22 -2.98 -14.68 8.74
N LYS A 23 -3.83 -15.60 8.25
CA LYS A 23 -3.36 -16.83 7.59
C LYS A 23 -2.49 -16.53 6.36
N SER A 24 -2.91 -15.55 5.54
CA SER A 24 -2.13 -15.12 4.38
C SER A 24 -0.81 -14.47 4.79
N ALA A 25 -0.80 -13.66 5.85
CA ALA A 25 0.40 -13.00 6.36
C ALA A 25 1.42 -13.99 6.93
N ILE A 26 0.96 -14.99 7.70
CA ILE A 26 1.81 -16.08 8.19
C ILE A 26 2.43 -16.85 7.01
N GLN A 27 1.66 -17.11 5.95
CA GLN A 27 2.18 -17.76 4.75
C GLN A 27 3.20 -16.90 4.02
N ALA A 28 2.99 -15.58 3.94
CA ALA A 28 3.96 -14.66 3.35
C ALA A 28 5.29 -14.67 4.13
N ASN A 29 5.25 -14.64 5.48
CA ASN A 29 6.44 -14.76 6.31
C ASN A 29 7.16 -16.10 6.15
N LYS A 30 6.43 -17.22 6.07
CA LYS A 30 7.03 -18.54 5.77
C LYS A 30 7.77 -18.57 4.43
N ASN A 31 7.35 -17.73 3.48
CA ASN A 31 7.96 -17.59 2.17
C ASN A 31 9.08 -16.52 2.14
N GLY A 32 9.50 -16.00 3.30
CA GLY A 32 10.57 -15.00 3.42
C GLY A 32 10.15 -13.56 3.16
N MET A 33 8.84 -13.26 3.10
CA MET A 33 8.33 -11.90 2.87
C MET A 33 7.77 -11.28 4.15
N GLY A 34 7.88 -9.96 4.30
CA GLY A 34 7.05 -9.20 5.23
C GLY A 34 5.59 -9.18 4.79
N ALA A 35 4.68 -8.85 5.71
CA ALA A 35 3.24 -8.76 5.44
C ALA A 35 2.69 -7.37 5.81
N ILE A 36 2.15 -6.65 4.83
CA ILE A 36 1.47 -5.37 5.02
C ILE A 36 -0.04 -5.63 4.89
N ILE A 37 -0.74 -5.71 6.01
CA ILE A 37 -2.18 -6.01 6.00
C ILE A 37 -2.98 -4.71 5.86
N ASN A 38 -3.97 -4.72 4.96
CA ASN A 38 -4.86 -3.58 4.77
C ASN A 38 -6.32 -4.02 4.83
N ARG A 39 -7.12 -3.29 5.61
CA ARG A 39 -8.57 -3.49 5.65
C ARG A 39 -9.23 -2.72 4.50
N LEU A 40 -9.95 -3.45 3.66
CA LEU A 40 -10.79 -2.89 2.62
C LEU A 40 -12.04 -2.28 3.23
N GLY A 41 -12.34 -1.06 2.83
CA GLY A 41 -13.46 -0.28 3.32
C GLY A 41 -13.56 1.03 2.57
N GLU A 42 -14.73 1.64 2.62
CA GLU A 42 -15.02 2.91 1.99
C GLU A 42 -14.77 4.09 2.94
N HIS A 43 -14.78 5.29 2.39
CA HIS A 43 -14.76 6.52 3.18
C HIS A 43 -15.94 6.50 4.15
N SER A 44 -15.72 6.85 5.41
CA SER A 44 -16.81 6.86 6.40
C SER A 44 -16.94 8.20 7.11
N THR A 45 -18.14 8.76 7.04
CA THR A 45 -18.54 9.93 7.83
C THR A 45 -19.25 9.53 9.13
N SER A 46 -19.48 8.24 9.38
CA SER A 46 -20.12 7.76 10.61
C SER A 46 -19.11 7.54 11.71
N LYS A 47 -19.27 8.24 12.84
CA LYS A 47 -18.42 8.09 14.03
C LYS A 47 -18.33 6.63 14.49
N ALA A 48 -19.46 5.94 14.57
CA ALA A 48 -19.52 4.53 14.99
C ALA A 48 -18.73 3.61 14.05
N GLN A 49 -18.76 3.87 12.74
CA GLN A 49 -18.02 3.08 11.76
C GLN A 49 -16.52 3.39 11.78
N VAL A 50 -16.15 4.65 12.02
CA VAL A 50 -14.75 5.07 12.26
C VAL A 50 -14.22 4.37 13.52
N ASP A 51 -14.94 4.44 14.63
CA ASP A 51 -14.56 3.80 15.90
C ASP A 51 -14.39 2.29 15.75
N LYS A 52 -15.33 1.63 15.07
CA LYS A 52 -15.22 0.20 14.75
C LYS A 52 -13.98 -0.11 13.91
N THR A 53 -13.63 0.77 12.96
CA THR A 53 -12.46 0.58 12.10
C THR A 53 -11.16 0.76 12.88
N VAL A 54 -11.09 1.76 13.78
CA VAL A 54 -9.95 1.95 14.69
C VAL A 54 -9.77 0.72 15.58
N LEU A 55 -10.83 0.26 16.25
CA LEU A 55 -10.80 -0.96 17.08
C LEU A 55 -10.35 -2.20 16.31
N GLU A 56 -10.74 -2.31 15.04
CA GLU A 56 -10.31 -3.41 14.18
C GLU A 56 -8.80 -3.36 13.88
N TYR A 57 -8.23 -2.17 13.64
CA TYR A 57 -6.78 -2.00 13.47
C TYR A 57 -6.01 -2.28 14.77
N LEU A 58 -6.52 -1.87 15.94
CA LEU A 58 -5.91 -2.20 17.23
C LEU A 58 -5.88 -3.72 17.45
N THR A 59 -7.01 -4.38 17.16
CA THR A 59 -7.11 -5.85 17.24
C THR A 59 -6.13 -6.52 16.27
N LEU A 60 -6.04 -6.01 15.04
CA LEU A 60 -5.15 -6.55 14.00
C LEU A 60 -3.69 -6.46 14.44
N VAL A 61 -3.26 -5.30 14.95
CA VAL A 61 -1.90 -5.06 15.45
C VAL A 61 -1.55 -6.01 16.59
N SER A 62 -2.41 -6.15 17.60
CA SER A 62 -2.22 -7.11 18.69
C SER A 62 -2.11 -8.56 18.18
N LYS A 63 -2.91 -8.93 17.17
CA LYS A 63 -2.87 -10.27 16.57
C LYS A 63 -1.60 -10.50 15.75
N LEU A 64 -1.10 -9.51 15.02
CA LEU A 64 0.18 -9.59 14.30
C LEU A 64 1.30 -9.97 15.28
N SER A 65 1.36 -9.28 16.42
CA SER A 65 2.30 -9.59 17.51
C SER A 65 2.12 -11.01 18.05
N LYS A 66 0.89 -11.38 18.44
CA LYS A 66 0.57 -12.72 18.98
C LYS A 66 1.02 -13.85 18.05
N TYR A 67 0.86 -13.69 16.74
CA TYR A 67 1.24 -14.68 15.75
C TYR A 67 2.67 -14.50 15.22
N LYS A 68 3.44 -13.58 15.80
CA LYS A 68 4.82 -13.23 15.39
C LYS A 68 4.93 -12.93 13.90
N VAL A 69 3.94 -12.24 13.35
CA VAL A 69 3.94 -11.84 11.95
C VAL A 69 4.90 -10.67 11.76
N SER A 70 5.90 -10.85 10.90
CA SER A 70 6.80 -9.78 10.49
C SER A 70 6.11 -8.89 9.46
N GLY A 71 6.01 -7.59 9.76
CA GLY A 71 5.41 -6.60 8.88
C GLY A 71 4.66 -5.50 9.62
N GLY A 72 3.45 -5.19 9.15
CA GLY A 72 2.66 -4.09 9.67
C GLY A 72 1.29 -3.95 9.02
N ILE A 73 0.68 -2.78 9.21
CA ILE A 73 -0.63 -2.43 8.67
C ILE A 73 -0.53 -1.25 7.69
N SER A 74 -1.49 -1.17 6.76
CA SER A 74 -1.72 0.01 5.91
C SER A 74 -3.10 0.57 6.20
N VAL A 75 -3.17 1.85 6.57
CA VAL A 75 -4.39 2.52 7.03
C VAL A 75 -4.69 3.71 6.14
N LYS A 76 -5.97 3.84 5.76
CA LYS A 76 -6.47 4.97 4.95
C LYS A 76 -7.03 6.07 5.86
N PRO A 77 -6.57 7.32 5.75
CA PRO A 77 -7.08 8.43 6.55
C PRO A 77 -8.61 8.58 6.55
N THR A 78 -9.25 8.42 5.39
CA THR A 78 -10.72 8.53 5.27
C THR A 78 -11.50 7.43 6.00
N GLN A 79 -10.87 6.28 6.26
CA GLN A 79 -11.47 5.20 7.05
C GLN A 79 -11.40 5.45 8.56
N VAL A 80 -10.47 6.31 8.99
CA VAL A 80 -10.21 6.62 10.40
C VAL A 80 -10.53 8.07 10.76
N GLY A 81 -11.40 8.72 9.99
CA GLY A 81 -12.04 9.98 10.37
C GLY A 81 -11.63 11.22 9.58
N LEU A 82 -10.80 11.12 8.53
CA LEU A 82 -10.42 12.32 7.77
C LEU A 82 -11.63 13.05 7.16
N ALA A 83 -12.62 12.31 6.66
CA ALA A 83 -13.87 12.89 6.15
C ALA A 83 -14.75 13.54 7.23
N ARG A 84 -14.46 13.31 8.52
CA ARG A 84 -15.13 13.93 9.66
C ARG A 84 -14.36 15.12 10.22
N GLY A 85 -13.07 15.18 9.98
CA GLY A 85 -12.21 16.31 10.30
C GLY A 85 -10.78 15.89 10.61
N PHE A 86 -9.85 16.80 10.35
CA PHE A 86 -8.42 16.60 10.59
C PHE A 86 -8.11 16.15 12.03
N GLY A 87 -8.70 16.82 13.04
CA GLY A 87 -8.46 16.49 14.45
C GLY A 87 -8.89 15.09 14.85
N GLU A 88 -10.02 14.60 14.34
CA GLU A 88 -10.50 13.23 14.59
C GLU A 88 -9.55 12.21 13.94
N CYS A 89 -9.13 12.46 12.70
CA CYS A 89 -8.17 11.61 11.99
C CYS A 89 -6.82 11.54 12.71
N LEU A 90 -6.27 12.70 13.10
CA LEU A 90 -4.99 12.79 13.82
C LEU A 90 -5.03 12.01 15.13
N ASN A 91 -6.09 12.19 15.93
CA ASN A 91 -6.27 11.46 17.19
C ASN A 91 -6.33 9.94 16.96
N ASN A 92 -7.10 9.49 15.98
CA ASN A 92 -7.26 8.06 15.68
C ASN A 92 -5.96 7.43 15.16
N PHE A 93 -5.18 8.14 14.32
CA PHE A 93 -3.86 7.68 13.93
C PHE A 93 -2.89 7.64 15.10
N GLY A 94 -2.94 8.60 16.02
CA GLY A 94 -2.15 8.58 17.25
C GLY A 94 -2.43 7.33 18.08
N ILE A 95 -3.70 6.98 18.26
CA ILE A 95 -4.12 5.76 18.97
C ILE A 95 -3.58 4.49 18.28
N ILE A 96 -3.73 4.39 16.95
CA ILE A 96 -3.24 3.23 16.19
C ILE A 96 -1.71 3.12 16.22
N ALA A 97 -1.01 4.24 16.06
CA ALA A 97 0.44 4.28 16.07
C ALA A 97 1.03 3.94 17.46
N GLU A 98 0.39 4.42 18.53
CA GLU A 98 0.75 4.06 19.91
C GLU A 98 0.64 2.54 20.14
N GLU A 99 -0.48 1.92 19.77
CA GLU A 99 -0.66 0.47 19.89
C GLU A 99 0.36 -0.30 19.05
N ALA A 100 0.63 0.14 17.81
CA ALA A 100 1.61 -0.50 16.95
C ALA A 100 3.04 -0.40 17.48
N SER A 101 3.38 0.71 18.16
CA SER A 101 4.70 0.92 18.75
C SER A 101 5.04 -0.09 19.84
N GLN A 102 4.04 -0.50 20.65
CA GLN A 102 4.21 -1.50 21.71
C GLN A 102 4.66 -2.87 21.18
N TYR A 103 4.42 -3.16 19.90
CA TYR A 103 4.78 -4.42 19.26
C TYR A 103 5.78 -4.27 18.11
N ASN A 104 6.43 -3.11 17.99
CA ASN A 104 7.40 -2.84 16.92
C ASN A 104 6.79 -3.09 15.50
N SER A 105 5.50 -2.83 15.32
CA SER A 105 4.79 -3.04 14.05
C SER A 105 4.81 -1.77 13.20
N PHE A 106 5.00 -1.91 11.89
CA PHE A 106 4.91 -0.75 10.98
C PHE A 106 3.46 -0.29 10.79
N VAL A 107 3.25 1.02 10.76
CA VAL A 107 2.01 1.65 10.32
C VAL A 107 2.31 2.48 9.07
N TRP A 108 1.72 2.07 7.96
CA TRP A 108 1.76 2.83 6.71
C TRP A 108 0.49 3.66 6.57
N ILE A 109 0.66 4.98 6.42
CA ILE A 109 -0.41 5.89 6.05
C ILE A 109 -0.53 5.84 4.52
N ASP A 110 -1.63 5.26 4.04
CA ASP A 110 -1.93 5.21 2.62
C ASP A 110 -2.29 6.61 2.10
N MET A 111 -1.75 6.97 0.94
CA MET A 111 -2.16 8.18 0.23
C MET A 111 -3.39 7.90 -0.63
N GLU A 112 -4.40 8.76 -0.50
CA GLU A 112 -5.68 8.65 -1.19
C GLU A 112 -5.73 9.58 -2.42
N SER A 113 -6.90 10.09 -2.82
CA SER A 113 -6.99 11.07 -3.91
C SER A 113 -6.27 12.37 -3.56
N SER A 114 -5.96 13.17 -4.59
CA SER A 114 -5.23 14.44 -4.43
C SER A 114 -5.89 15.43 -3.46
N GLU A 115 -7.22 15.37 -3.30
CA GLU A 115 -7.99 16.18 -2.36
C GLU A 115 -7.56 15.97 -0.89
N TYR A 116 -7.03 14.79 -0.54
CA TYR A 116 -6.64 14.44 0.83
C TYR A 116 -5.12 14.56 1.06
N THR A 117 -4.34 14.94 0.04
CA THR A 117 -2.87 14.87 0.11
C THR A 117 -2.31 15.77 1.21
N ASP A 118 -2.76 17.03 1.28
CA ASP A 118 -2.27 17.99 2.26
C ASP A 118 -2.56 17.56 3.69
N ASP A 119 -3.79 17.13 3.97
CA ASP A 119 -4.16 16.69 5.31
C ASP A 119 -3.46 15.39 5.71
N THR A 120 -3.25 14.47 4.76
CA THR A 120 -2.52 13.23 5.01
C THR A 120 -1.06 13.50 5.36
N ILE A 121 -0.38 14.39 4.62
CA ILE A 121 0.99 14.82 4.93
C ILE A 121 1.04 15.48 6.31
N LYS A 122 0.09 16.37 6.63
CA LYS A 122 0.02 17.01 7.95
C LYS A 122 -0.18 16.02 9.09
N VAL A 123 -1.06 15.01 8.92
CA VAL A 123 -1.26 13.95 9.90
C VAL A 123 0.05 13.19 10.13
N TYR A 124 0.74 12.80 9.05
CA TYR A 124 2.03 12.13 9.16
C TYR A 124 3.06 12.97 9.92
N LEU A 125 3.26 14.22 9.50
CA LEU A 125 4.25 15.12 10.11
C LEU A 125 3.94 15.45 11.59
N SER A 126 2.68 15.37 12.01
CA SER A 126 2.29 15.58 13.40
C SER A 126 2.64 14.40 14.32
N LEU A 127 2.94 13.23 13.75
CA LEU A 127 3.11 11.98 14.50
C LEU A 127 4.49 11.32 14.28
N PHE A 128 5.17 11.59 13.17
CA PHE A 128 6.34 10.81 12.77
C PHE A 128 7.55 10.95 13.72
N GLU A 129 7.74 12.09 14.39
CA GLU A 129 8.81 12.26 15.38
C GLU A 129 8.57 11.42 16.63
N LYS A 130 7.30 11.14 16.97
CA LYS A 130 6.92 10.33 18.13
C LYS A 130 7.01 8.82 17.85
N TYR A 131 6.79 8.40 16.60
CA TYR A 131 6.67 6.98 16.24
C TYR A 131 7.64 6.59 15.13
N GLU A 132 8.72 5.90 15.51
CA GLU A 132 9.78 5.47 14.59
C GLU A 132 9.23 4.64 13.40
N ARG A 133 8.23 3.79 13.64
CA ARG A 133 7.66 2.87 12.64
C ARG A 133 6.38 3.37 12.00
N LEU A 134 6.26 4.68 11.87
CA LEU A 134 5.24 5.34 11.07
C LEU A 134 5.83 5.78 9.71
N ALA A 135 5.14 5.47 8.63
CA ALA A 135 5.59 5.77 7.28
C ALA A 135 4.45 6.26 6.38
N LEU A 136 4.79 7.04 5.35
CA LEU A 136 3.83 7.71 4.48
C LEU A 136 3.97 7.21 3.04
N ALA A 137 2.85 6.90 2.38
CA ALA A 137 2.85 6.69 0.94
C ALA A 137 2.81 8.03 0.17
N ILE A 138 3.47 8.09 -0.99
CA ILE A 138 3.39 9.21 -1.93
C ILE A 138 3.26 8.70 -3.37
N GLN A 139 2.69 9.51 -4.25
CA GLN A 139 2.23 9.07 -5.57
C GLN A 139 3.00 9.75 -6.70
N ALA A 140 3.72 8.98 -7.51
CA ALA A 140 4.51 9.50 -8.62
C ALA A 140 3.68 10.16 -9.73
N ASN A 141 2.37 9.91 -9.82
CA ASN A 141 1.54 10.55 -10.83
C ASN A 141 1.16 12.00 -10.50
N LEU A 142 1.28 12.47 -9.24
CA LEU A 142 0.96 13.86 -8.92
C LEU A 142 2.16 14.77 -9.23
N LYS A 143 1.88 15.94 -9.83
CA LYS A 143 2.93 16.90 -10.19
C LYS A 143 3.61 17.55 -8.99
N ARG A 144 2.92 17.61 -7.85
CA ARG A 144 3.41 18.16 -6.58
C ARG A 144 4.43 17.26 -5.87
N THR A 145 4.43 15.96 -6.17
CA THR A 145 5.12 14.94 -5.36
C THR A 145 6.62 15.14 -5.24
N GLU A 146 7.28 15.72 -6.25
CA GLU A 146 8.71 16.00 -6.16
C GLU A 146 9.04 16.99 -5.04
N SER A 147 8.30 18.11 -4.98
CA SER A 147 8.49 19.13 -3.94
C SER A 147 8.07 18.61 -2.57
N ASP A 148 6.97 17.87 -2.49
CA ASP A 148 6.53 17.24 -1.24
C ASP A 148 7.60 16.23 -0.75
N LEU A 149 8.13 15.40 -1.65
CA LEU A 149 9.15 14.40 -1.31
C LEU A 149 10.43 15.06 -0.82
N GLU A 150 10.91 16.12 -1.47
CA GLU A 150 12.10 16.84 -1.02
C GLU A 150 11.93 17.31 0.44
N THR A 151 10.82 17.98 0.74
CA THR A 151 10.52 18.47 2.09
C THR A 151 10.42 17.32 3.11
N LEU A 152 9.81 16.20 2.72
CA LEU A 152 9.66 15.01 3.56
C LEU A 152 11.01 14.36 3.86
N LEU A 153 11.89 14.24 2.86
CA LEU A 153 13.21 13.63 3.03
C LEU A 153 14.13 14.49 3.89
N ASP A 154 14.06 15.82 3.77
CA ASP A 154 14.83 16.72 4.62
C ASP A 154 14.44 16.60 6.10
N LYS A 155 13.21 16.14 6.39
CA LYS A 155 12.73 15.82 7.75
C LYS A 155 13.04 14.39 8.20
N GLY A 156 13.61 13.54 7.33
CA GLY A 156 13.89 12.14 7.63
C GLY A 156 12.67 11.21 7.53
N ALA A 157 11.65 11.60 6.75
CA ALA A 157 10.44 10.79 6.58
C ALA A 157 10.73 9.40 6.00
N LYS A 158 9.95 8.41 6.45
CA LYS A 158 9.92 7.06 5.87
C LYS A 158 8.84 6.99 4.81
N ILE A 159 9.22 6.67 3.57
CA ILE A 159 8.37 6.85 2.39
C ILE A 159 8.07 5.53 1.71
N ARG A 160 6.82 5.32 1.28
CA ARG A 160 6.43 4.34 0.27
C ARG A 160 6.16 5.05 -1.04
N LEU A 161 6.92 4.75 -2.09
CA LEU A 161 6.70 5.31 -3.42
C LEU A 161 5.80 4.40 -4.26
N VAL A 162 4.62 4.90 -4.65
CA VAL A 162 3.69 4.24 -5.57
C VAL A 162 3.50 5.05 -6.85
N LYS A 163 3.00 4.45 -7.94
CA LYS A 163 2.60 5.22 -9.14
C LYS A 163 1.39 6.13 -8.90
N GLY A 164 0.48 5.74 -8.01
CA GLY A 164 -0.82 6.38 -7.82
C GLY A 164 -1.96 5.56 -8.41
N ALA A 165 -3.09 5.48 -7.70
CA ALA A 165 -4.19 4.56 -8.02
C ALA A 165 -5.55 5.27 -8.25
N TYR A 166 -5.58 6.60 -8.11
CA TYR A 166 -6.78 7.41 -8.21
C TYR A 166 -6.86 8.12 -9.56
N ARG A 167 -8.09 8.42 -9.98
CA ARG A 167 -8.34 9.14 -11.23
C ARG A 167 -8.28 10.64 -10.95
N GLU A 168 -7.20 11.25 -11.40
CA GLU A 168 -6.91 12.67 -11.16
C GLU A 168 -7.02 13.50 -12.45
N ASN A 169 -7.25 14.80 -12.29
CA ASN A 169 -7.31 15.74 -13.41
C ASN A 169 -5.90 16.01 -13.99
N LYS A 170 -5.83 16.38 -15.28
CA LYS A 170 -4.53 16.64 -15.97
C LYS A 170 -3.79 17.85 -15.41
N SER A 171 -4.51 18.80 -14.80
CA SER A 171 -3.91 19.92 -14.06
C SER A 171 -3.07 19.41 -12.89
N THR A 172 -3.61 18.47 -12.12
CA THR A 172 -3.02 17.93 -10.88
C THR A 172 -2.03 16.79 -11.11
N ALA A 173 -2.26 15.94 -12.12
CA ALA A 173 -1.52 14.70 -12.31
C ALA A 173 -1.08 14.46 -13.75
N TYR A 174 0.06 13.78 -13.89
CA TYR A 174 0.49 13.16 -15.13
C TYR A 174 -0.52 12.11 -15.59
N LYS A 175 -0.81 12.07 -16.90
CA LYS A 175 -1.88 11.21 -17.44
C LYS A 175 -1.33 10.06 -18.27
N THR A 176 -0.16 10.22 -18.86
CA THR A 176 0.44 9.16 -19.65
C THR A 176 1.28 8.24 -18.77
N ARG A 177 1.36 6.96 -19.15
CA ARG A 177 2.23 6.00 -18.47
C ARG A 177 3.69 6.46 -18.50
N HIS A 178 4.14 7.04 -19.61
CA HIS A 178 5.52 7.49 -19.76
C HIS A 178 5.87 8.59 -18.74
N GLU A 179 5.05 9.65 -18.65
CA GLU A 179 5.27 10.73 -17.67
C GLU A 179 5.30 10.21 -16.22
N VAL A 180 4.37 9.31 -15.86
CA VAL A 180 4.32 8.70 -14.52
C VAL A 180 5.56 7.83 -14.27
N ASP A 181 6.00 7.06 -15.27
CA ASP A 181 7.18 6.20 -15.15
C ASP A 181 8.45 7.06 -15.02
N GLU A 182 8.61 8.14 -15.80
CA GLU A 182 9.74 9.06 -15.67
C GLU A 182 9.78 9.75 -14.30
N ASN A 183 8.62 10.24 -13.82
CA ASN A 183 8.58 10.84 -12.49
C ASN A 183 8.86 9.80 -11.39
N TYR A 184 8.37 8.56 -11.53
CA TYR A 184 8.69 7.49 -10.58
C TYR A 184 10.20 7.21 -10.53
N LYS A 185 10.89 7.17 -11.67
CA LYS A 185 12.35 7.00 -11.73
C LYS A 185 13.06 8.14 -11.00
N LYS A 186 12.67 9.39 -11.27
CA LYS A 186 13.23 10.58 -10.63
C LYS A 186 13.06 10.53 -9.09
N LEU A 187 11.86 10.23 -8.61
CA LEU A 187 11.57 10.11 -7.19
C LEU A 187 12.31 8.93 -6.55
N THR A 188 12.51 7.83 -7.28
CA THR A 188 13.33 6.68 -6.82
C THR A 188 14.79 7.11 -6.63
N GLN A 189 15.37 7.86 -7.58
CA GLN A 189 16.72 8.40 -7.43
C GLN A 189 16.83 9.30 -6.19
N MET A 190 15.85 10.20 -5.97
CA MET A 190 15.81 11.04 -4.78
C MET A 190 15.80 10.22 -3.48
N LEU A 191 15.04 9.13 -3.41
CA LEU A 191 15.01 8.22 -2.27
C LEU A 191 16.37 7.55 -2.02
N PHE A 192 17.05 7.07 -3.06
CA PHE A 192 18.37 6.47 -2.90
C PHE A 192 19.47 7.47 -2.53
N ILE A 193 19.33 8.75 -2.90
CA ILE A 193 20.26 9.81 -2.52
C ILE A 193 20.00 10.27 -1.08
N LYS A 194 18.78 10.73 -0.78
CA LYS A 194 18.44 11.43 0.48
C LYS A 194 17.71 10.56 1.51
N GLY A 195 17.02 9.49 1.10
CA GLY A 195 16.20 8.68 2.00
C GLY A 195 16.99 7.83 2.98
N ASN A 196 16.36 7.51 4.12
CA ASN A 196 16.93 6.65 5.17
C ASN A 196 16.36 5.23 5.10
N GLU A 197 15.03 5.11 5.15
CA GLU A 197 14.29 3.86 5.02
C GLU A 197 13.04 4.09 4.16
N PHE A 198 12.85 3.27 3.12
CA PHE A 198 11.74 3.46 2.19
C PHE A 198 11.26 2.17 1.52
N GLY A 199 10.03 2.20 1.03
CA GLY A 199 9.41 1.13 0.25
C GLY A 199 9.29 1.51 -1.23
N ILE A 200 9.78 0.65 -2.12
CA ILE A 200 9.57 0.73 -3.57
C ILE A 200 8.36 -0.14 -3.92
N ALA A 201 7.18 0.49 -4.01
CA ALA A 201 5.92 -0.21 -4.24
C ALA A 201 5.54 -0.24 -5.73
N THR A 202 6.03 -1.26 -6.44
CA THR A 202 5.79 -1.44 -7.88
C THR A 202 5.85 -2.90 -8.31
N HIS A 203 5.25 -3.18 -9.47
CA HIS A 203 5.33 -4.48 -10.17
C HIS A 203 5.95 -4.35 -11.55
N ASP A 204 6.44 -3.15 -11.89
CA ASP A 204 7.06 -2.85 -13.18
C ASP A 204 8.52 -3.30 -13.15
N ALA A 205 8.88 -4.23 -14.02
CA ALA A 205 10.22 -4.82 -14.03
C ALA A 205 11.30 -3.76 -14.25
N LYS A 206 11.06 -2.78 -15.13
CA LYS A 206 12.04 -1.71 -15.42
C LYS A 206 12.32 -0.81 -14.22
N LEU A 207 11.30 -0.59 -13.37
CA LEU A 207 11.45 0.22 -12.17
C LEU A 207 12.10 -0.58 -11.03
N ILE A 208 11.86 -1.89 -10.99
CA ILE A 208 12.56 -2.81 -10.10
C ILE A 208 14.05 -2.85 -10.46
N ASP A 209 14.38 -3.05 -11.73
CA ASP A 209 15.77 -3.09 -12.22
C ASP A 209 16.50 -1.76 -11.92
N LEU A 210 15.83 -0.62 -12.08
CA LEU A 210 16.39 0.67 -11.66
C LEU A 210 16.72 0.71 -10.16
N ALA A 211 15.81 0.26 -9.30
CA ALA A 211 16.04 0.26 -7.85
C ALA A 211 17.18 -0.71 -7.46
N ILE A 212 17.29 -1.85 -8.14
CA ILE A 212 18.41 -2.79 -7.97
C ILE A 212 19.73 -2.09 -8.32
N ASN A 213 19.83 -1.49 -9.51
CA ASN A 213 21.05 -0.80 -9.93
C ASN A 213 21.42 0.36 -8.99
N LEU A 214 20.43 1.13 -8.52
CA LEU A 214 20.68 2.20 -7.55
C LEU A 214 21.14 1.67 -6.20
N SER A 215 20.69 0.47 -5.78
CA SER A 215 21.12 -0.13 -4.52
C SER A 215 22.58 -0.61 -4.51
N GLU A 216 23.14 -0.91 -5.69
CA GLU A 216 24.56 -1.23 -5.84
C GLU A 216 25.44 0.01 -5.62
N ILE A 217 24.90 1.20 -5.93
CA ILE A 217 25.58 2.48 -5.79
C ILE A 217 25.35 3.07 -4.39
N HIS A 218 24.12 2.96 -3.89
CA HIS A 218 23.67 3.57 -2.64
C HIS A 218 23.22 2.48 -1.66
N GLN A 219 24.00 2.26 -0.60
CA GLN A 219 23.71 1.28 0.45
C GLN A 219 22.62 1.78 1.42
N LYS A 220 21.40 1.96 0.91
CA LYS A 220 20.23 2.40 1.68
C LYS A 220 19.41 1.22 2.18
N LYS A 221 18.67 1.42 3.28
CA LYS A 221 17.69 0.45 3.77
C LYS A 221 16.39 0.60 2.98
N PHE A 222 16.02 -0.39 2.18
CA PHE A 222 14.75 -0.36 1.46
C PHE A 222 14.15 -1.75 1.30
N GLU A 223 12.87 -1.78 0.96
CA GLU A 223 12.16 -3.02 0.59
C GLU A 223 11.33 -2.84 -0.68
N PHE A 224 11.16 -3.93 -1.43
CA PHE A 224 10.16 -4.00 -2.49
C PHE A 224 8.79 -4.35 -1.89
N GLN A 225 7.77 -3.58 -2.23
CA GLN A 225 6.42 -3.79 -1.73
C GLN A 225 5.48 -4.17 -2.88
N MET A 226 4.91 -5.37 -2.81
CA MET A 226 4.17 -5.95 -3.93
C MET A 226 2.80 -6.46 -3.46
N LEU A 227 1.75 -6.07 -4.17
CA LEU A 227 0.41 -6.60 -3.96
C LEU A 227 0.35 -8.14 -4.03
N LYS A 228 -0.48 -8.74 -3.19
CA LYS A 228 -0.85 -10.15 -3.25
C LYS A 228 -1.41 -10.55 -4.63
N GLY A 229 -0.92 -11.66 -5.20
CA GLY A 229 -1.42 -12.22 -6.46
C GLY A 229 -1.04 -11.47 -7.73
N ILE A 230 -0.12 -10.52 -7.64
CA ILE A 230 0.26 -9.63 -8.74
C ILE A 230 1.76 -9.81 -8.98
N ARG A 231 2.10 -10.43 -10.12
CA ARG A 231 3.49 -10.72 -10.51
C ARG A 231 4.21 -11.55 -9.43
N ASP A 232 3.52 -12.54 -8.86
CA ASP A 232 4.03 -13.34 -7.74
C ASP A 232 5.32 -14.08 -8.10
N GLU A 233 5.56 -14.33 -9.40
CA GLU A 233 6.80 -14.90 -9.90
C GLU A 233 8.05 -14.04 -9.61
N LEU A 234 7.89 -12.73 -9.43
CA LEU A 234 9.01 -11.81 -9.15
C LEU A 234 9.47 -11.86 -7.68
N LYS A 235 8.53 -12.09 -6.75
CA LYS A 235 8.80 -12.06 -5.30
C LYS A 235 9.92 -13.01 -4.87
N PRO A 236 9.88 -14.32 -5.20
CA PRO A 236 10.96 -15.24 -4.80
C PRO A 236 12.28 -14.94 -5.49
N VAL A 237 12.28 -14.35 -6.69
CA VAL A 237 13.51 -13.95 -7.40
C VAL A 237 14.20 -12.81 -6.64
N LEU A 238 13.44 -11.80 -6.20
CA LEU A 238 13.97 -10.68 -5.41
C LEU A 238 14.52 -11.15 -4.05
N ILE A 239 13.79 -12.02 -3.35
CA ILE A 239 14.23 -12.58 -2.07
C ILE A 239 15.53 -13.38 -2.23
N LYS A 240 15.61 -14.25 -3.25
CA LYS A 240 16.83 -15.02 -3.54
C LYS A 240 18.02 -14.14 -3.92
N SER A 241 17.74 -12.94 -4.45
CA SER A 241 18.75 -11.94 -4.77
C SER A 241 19.15 -11.08 -3.56
N GLY A 242 18.65 -11.41 -2.35
CA GLY A 242 19.01 -10.74 -1.10
C GLY A 242 18.15 -9.53 -0.74
N PHE A 243 17.13 -9.19 -1.52
CA PHE A 243 16.28 -8.04 -1.23
C PHE A 243 15.17 -8.34 -0.22
N SER A 244 14.87 -7.37 0.64
CA SER A 244 13.67 -7.40 1.47
C SER A 244 12.42 -7.20 0.60
N VAL A 245 11.42 -8.06 0.78
CA VAL A 245 10.16 -8.00 0.04
C VAL A 245 9.00 -8.09 1.03
N SER A 246 8.03 -7.19 0.90
CA SER A 246 6.78 -7.23 1.66
C SER A 246 5.57 -7.42 0.74
N GLU A 247 4.69 -8.34 1.10
CA GLU A 247 3.41 -8.56 0.40
C GLU A 247 2.32 -7.65 1.00
N TYR A 248 1.66 -6.86 0.15
CA TYR A 248 0.48 -6.09 0.53
C TYR A 248 -0.77 -6.96 0.40
N ILE A 249 -1.42 -7.20 1.54
CA ILE A 249 -2.47 -8.20 1.75
C ILE A 249 -3.77 -7.49 2.13
N PRO A 250 -4.65 -7.19 1.15
CA PRO A 250 -5.95 -6.61 1.43
C PRO A 250 -6.94 -7.69 1.88
N TYR A 251 -7.84 -7.35 2.79
CA TYR A 251 -8.93 -8.21 3.25
C TYR A 251 -10.19 -7.39 3.56
N GLY A 252 -11.35 -8.04 3.60
CA GLY A 252 -12.62 -7.43 3.98
C GLY A 252 -13.68 -7.51 2.88
N THR A 253 -14.92 -7.30 3.28
CA THR A 253 -16.12 -7.49 2.44
C THR A 253 -16.19 -6.56 1.23
N ASN A 254 -15.51 -5.41 1.28
CA ASN A 254 -15.55 -4.41 0.20
C ASN A 254 -14.51 -4.69 -0.89
N TRP A 255 -14.39 -5.96 -1.30
CA TRP A 255 -13.36 -6.43 -2.24
C TRP A 255 -13.63 -6.11 -3.70
N LEU A 256 -14.90 -5.89 -4.07
CA LEU A 256 -15.31 -5.75 -5.47
C LEU A 256 -14.71 -4.51 -6.14
N PRO A 257 -14.82 -3.28 -5.58
CA PRO A 257 -14.19 -2.10 -6.19
C PRO A 257 -12.66 -2.24 -6.31
N TYR A 258 -12.02 -2.81 -5.29
CA TYR A 258 -10.59 -3.09 -5.29
C TYR A 258 -10.21 -4.03 -6.43
N SER A 259 -10.93 -5.14 -6.58
CA SER A 259 -10.65 -6.18 -7.58
C SER A 259 -10.92 -5.71 -9.01
N ILE A 260 -11.97 -4.91 -9.23
CA ILE A 260 -12.27 -4.30 -10.53
C ILE A 260 -11.12 -3.38 -10.97
N ARG A 261 -10.55 -2.60 -10.05
CA ARG A 261 -9.39 -1.75 -10.35
C ARG A 261 -8.18 -2.58 -10.77
N ARG A 262 -7.88 -3.68 -10.05
CA ARG A 262 -6.80 -4.62 -10.41
C ARG A 262 -7.01 -5.30 -11.77
N LEU A 263 -8.26 -5.58 -12.14
CA LEU A 263 -8.61 -6.09 -13.47
C LEU A 263 -8.33 -5.06 -14.57
N LYS A 264 -8.79 -3.82 -14.40
CA LYS A 264 -8.65 -2.74 -15.40
C LYS A 264 -7.19 -2.35 -15.64
N GLU A 265 -6.33 -2.45 -14.63
CA GLU A 265 -4.90 -2.16 -14.75
C GLU A 265 -4.14 -3.19 -15.61
N ARG A 266 -4.75 -4.33 -15.97
CA ARG A 266 -4.11 -5.38 -16.78
C ARG A 266 -4.91 -5.69 -18.06
N LYS A 267 -4.45 -5.19 -19.21
CA LYS A 267 -4.99 -5.54 -20.55
C LYS A 267 -5.11 -7.06 -20.77
N ARG A 268 -4.15 -7.84 -20.26
CA ARG A 268 -4.13 -9.32 -20.37
C ARG A 268 -5.25 -10.02 -19.57
N ASN A 269 -5.80 -9.39 -18.52
CA ASN A 269 -6.92 -9.94 -17.75
C ASN A 269 -8.27 -9.66 -18.39
N ILE A 270 -8.39 -8.58 -19.19
CA ILE A 270 -9.59 -8.29 -19.99
C ILE A 270 -9.78 -9.37 -21.07
N LEU A 271 -8.67 -9.82 -21.69
CA LEU A 271 -8.67 -10.95 -22.63
C LEU A 271 -9.12 -12.27 -21.98
N LEU A 272 -8.75 -12.53 -20.72
CA LEU A 272 -9.20 -13.71 -19.98
C LEU A 272 -10.72 -13.71 -19.71
N LEU A 273 -11.33 -12.54 -19.52
CA LEU A 273 -12.78 -12.40 -19.41
C LEU A 273 -13.46 -12.65 -20.77
N GLY A 274 -12.90 -12.13 -21.87
CA GLY A 274 -13.42 -12.34 -23.22
C GLY A 274 -13.33 -13.80 -23.69
N SER A 275 -12.21 -14.49 -23.41
CA SER A 275 -12.04 -15.89 -23.78
C SER A 275 -12.94 -16.84 -22.97
N SER A 276 -13.23 -16.50 -21.71
CA SER A 276 -14.14 -17.31 -20.88
C SER A 276 -15.61 -17.14 -21.26
N PHE A 277 -16.00 -15.98 -21.81
CA PHE A 277 -17.36 -15.73 -22.32
C PHE A 277 -17.64 -16.49 -23.63
N LEU A 278 -16.61 -16.66 -24.46
CA LEU A 278 -16.65 -17.47 -25.68
C LEU A 278 -16.69 -18.98 -25.39
N HIS A 279 -16.21 -19.42 -24.23
CA HIS A 279 -16.30 -20.82 -23.80
C HIS A 279 -17.62 -21.16 -23.09
N SER A 280 -18.34 -20.17 -22.54
CA SER A 280 -19.64 -20.41 -21.90
C SER A 280 -20.84 -20.35 -22.85
N HIS A 281 -20.62 -20.03 -24.13
CA HIS A 281 -21.64 -20.05 -25.21
C HIS A 281 -21.36 -21.12 -26.28
N ARG A 282 -20.47 -22.08 -25.97
CA ARG A 282 -20.33 -23.34 -26.70
C ARG A 282 -20.67 -24.50 -25.75
N VAL A 283 -21.94 -24.57 -25.37
CA VAL A 283 -22.62 -25.80 -24.93
C VAL A 283 -23.99 -25.78 -25.57
#